data_AF-A0A0J7IIQ8-F1
#
_entry.id   AF-A0A0J7IIQ8-F1
#
_cell.length_a   1.000
_cell.length_b   1.000
_cell.length_c   1.000
_cell.angle_alpha   90.00
_cell.angle_beta   90.00
_cell.angle_gamma   90.00
#
_symmetry.space_group_name_H-M   'P 1'
#
loop_
_entity.id
_entity.type
_entity.pdbx_description
1 polymer ?
#
loop_
_entity_poly.entity_id
_entity_poly.type
_entity_poly.pdbx_seq_one_letter_code
_entity_poly.pdbx_strand_id
1 'polypeptide(L)'
;MKKALFLLLISLFALQSCNINSEIVYHKDSASTAVMDIDIKQFVKEMKAMTPDSLKGKEFGDMDKLPATWTSIYDIEKKEGKLNTKDPDSIRIMKKIFMKSSKENNEPTGFALKLDHFNQADYKMLNSYTKQEKLPLDQNIYNNWDGKTLTIDTDNFNLKNIEEAMKKNSPAGDAENEGSTQGMVMMFFKKVGTTLKFDNKIKSISGKHDWFKQTDDHSVRIDYDLESLYDKEKKLKNQDKKIVIITE
;
A
#
# COMPACT_ATOMS: atom_id res chain seq x y z
N MET A 1 -12.63 -39.72 -3.86
CA MET A 1 -11.47 -39.13 -3.15
C MET A 1 -10.46 -38.42 -4.07
N LYS A 2 -10.01 -38.99 -5.19
CA LYS A 2 -9.04 -38.31 -6.10
C LYS A 2 -9.55 -37.00 -6.75
N LYS A 3 -10.85 -36.88 -7.07
CA LYS A 3 -11.45 -35.66 -7.67
C LYS A 3 -11.67 -34.52 -6.66
N ALA A 4 -11.97 -34.85 -5.39
CA ALA A 4 -12.10 -33.85 -4.32
C ALA A 4 -10.75 -33.24 -3.94
N LEU A 5 -9.68 -34.06 -3.93
CA LEU A 5 -8.32 -33.59 -3.72
C LEU A 5 -7.85 -32.64 -4.84
N PHE A 6 -8.25 -32.89 -6.09
CA PHE A 6 -7.90 -32.06 -7.25
C PHE A 6 -8.63 -30.70 -7.25
N LEU A 7 -9.91 -30.67 -6.84
CA LEU A 7 -10.66 -29.42 -6.66
C LEU A 7 -10.11 -28.59 -5.49
N LEU A 8 -9.68 -29.24 -4.41
CA LEU A 8 -9.08 -28.58 -3.24
C LEU A 8 -7.67 -28.04 -3.56
N LEU A 9 -6.92 -28.72 -4.44
CA LEU A 9 -5.65 -28.25 -4.99
C LEU A 9 -5.83 -27.04 -5.92
N ILE A 10 -6.84 -27.02 -6.78
CA ILE A 10 -7.12 -25.86 -7.66
C ILE A 10 -7.60 -24.65 -6.83
N SER A 11 -8.35 -24.86 -5.75
CA SER A 11 -8.73 -23.78 -4.84
C SER A 11 -7.56 -23.22 -4.03
N LEU A 12 -6.49 -24.00 -3.78
CA LEU A 12 -5.33 -23.52 -3.04
C LEU A 12 -4.41 -22.59 -3.86
N PHE A 13 -4.39 -22.72 -5.19
CA PHE A 13 -3.57 -21.88 -6.07
C PHE A 13 -4.28 -20.60 -6.54
N ALA A 14 -5.57 -20.44 -6.24
CA ALA A 14 -6.41 -19.33 -6.69
C ALA A 14 -6.63 -18.25 -5.62
N LEU A 15 -5.74 -18.15 -4.63
CA LEU A 15 -5.99 -17.32 -3.45
C LEU A 15 -5.27 -15.96 -3.51
N GLN A 16 -4.08 -15.91 -4.13
CA GLN A 16 -3.27 -14.69 -4.22
C GLN A 16 -3.63 -13.86 -5.46
N SER A 17 -4.45 -12.84 -5.24
CA SER A 17 -5.14 -12.14 -6.32
C SER A 17 -4.97 -10.62 -6.32
N CYS A 18 -4.30 -10.06 -5.31
CA CYS A 18 -3.98 -8.64 -5.22
C CYS A 18 -2.47 -8.37 -5.39
N ASN A 19 -2.12 -7.32 -6.13
CA ASN A 19 -0.75 -6.79 -6.17
C ASN A 19 -0.74 -5.36 -5.63
N ILE A 20 0.19 -5.06 -4.73
CA ILE A 20 0.46 -3.71 -4.26
C ILE A 20 1.77 -3.23 -4.89
N ASN A 21 1.71 -2.11 -5.59
CA ASN A 21 2.91 -1.44 -6.07
C ASN A 21 2.90 0.01 -5.58
N SER A 22 3.89 0.34 -4.76
CA SER A 22 4.15 1.70 -4.32
C SER A 22 5.26 2.32 -5.15
N GLU A 23 5.17 3.62 -5.38
CA GLU A 23 6.20 4.47 -5.94
C GLU A 23 6.36 5.71 -5.06
N ILE A 24 7.57 6.00 -4.60
CA ILE A 24 7.88 7.21 -3.85
C ILE A 24 8.96 7.97 -4.62
N VAL A 25 8.63 9.17 -5.08
CA VAL A 25 9.56 10.07 -5.76
C VAL A 25 10.06 11.09 -4.76
N TYR A 26 11.37 11.13 -4.56
CA TYR A 26 12.05 12.09 -3.69
C TYR A 26 12.55 13.29 -4.49
N HIS A 27 12.10 14.48 -4.10
CA HIS A 27 12.32 15.73 -4.81
C HIS A 27 13.47 16.55 -4.20
N LYS A 28 14.07 17.43 -5.00
CA LYS A 28 15.23 18.24 -4.60
C LYS A 28 14.96 19.21 -3.44
N ASP A 29 13.71 19.60 -3.24
CA ASP A 29 13.27 20.53 -2.19
C ASP A 29 12.91 19.82 -0.87
N SER A 30 13.47 18.63 -0.65
CA SER A 30 13.23 17.79 0.53
C SER A 30 11.79 17.29 0.67
N ALA A 31 10.95 17.46 -0.36
CA ALA A 31 9.63 16.85 -0.42
C ALA A 31 9.67 15.47 -1.10
N SER A 32 8.57 14.72 -0.99
CA SER A 32 8.34 13.50 -1.74
C SER A 32 6.88 13.34 -2.15
N THR A 33 6.68 12.72 -3.31
CA THR A 33 5.36 12.30 -3.78
C THR A 33 5.28 10.79 -3.72
N ALA A 34 4.27 10.25 -3.04
CA ALA A 34 4.05 8.81 -2.94
C ALA A 34 2.76 8.43 -3.66
N VAL A 35 2.80 7.36 -4.45
CA VAL A 35 1.63 6.72 -5.05
C VAL A 35 1.64 5.26 -4.63
N MET A 36 0.51 4.76 -4.16
CA MET A 36 0.31 3.33 -3.92
C MET A 36 -0.86 2.87 -4.75
N ASP A 37 -0.60 1.92 -5.65
CA ASP A 37 -1.59 1.27 -6.49
C ASP A 37 -1.90 -0.12 -5.94
N ILE A 38 -3.19 -0.42 -5.81
CA ILE A 38 -3.70 -1.73 -5.40
C ILE A 38 -4.48 -2.29 -6.58
N ASP A 39 -3.91 -3.30 -7.23
CA ASP A 39 -4.56 -4.08 -8.28
C ASP A 39 -5.35 -5.22 -7.63
N ILE A 40 -6.66 -5.24 -7.88
CA ILE A 40 -7.59 -6.27 -7.39
C ILE A 40 -8.30 -7.00 -8.54
N LYS A 41 -7.84 -6.86 -9.79
CA LYS A 41 -8.56 -7.38 -10.97
C LYS A 41 -8.83 -8.88 -10.85
N GLN A 42 -7.83 -9.64 -10.40
CA GLN A 42 -7.97 -11.09 -10.23
C GLN A 42 -8.90 -11.42 -9.05
N PHE A 43 -8.84 -10.65 -7.96
CA PHE A 43 -9.71 -10.82 -6.80
C PHE A 43 -11.18 -10.62 -7.18
N VAL A 44 -11.48 -9.57 -7.95
CA VAL A 44 -12.83 -9.29 -8.45
C VAL A 44 -13.35 -10.44 -9.31
N LYS A 45 -12.50 -11.01 -10.17
CA LYS A 45 -12.85 -12.15 -11.03
C LYS A 45 -13.17 -13.41 -10.21
N GLU A 46 -12.35 -13.72 -9.22
CA GLU A 46 -12.54 -14.88 -8.34
C GLU A 46 -13.79 -14.74 -7.48
N MET A 47 -13.98 -13.58 -6.85
CA MET A 47 -15.17 -13.27 -6.07
C MET A 47 -16.45 -13.43 -6.90
N LYS A 48 -16.49 -12.90 -8.12
CA LYS A 48 -17.65 -13.06 -9.03
C LYS A 48 -17.91 -14.51 -9.40
N ALA A 49 -16.86 -15.31 -9.60
CA ALA A 49 -17.00 -16.74 -9.91
C ALA A 49 -17.56 -17.54 -8.71
N MET A 50 -17.28 -17.08 -7.49
CA MET A 50 -17.76 -17.71 -6.25
C MET A 50 -19.08 -17.13 -5.74
N THR A 51 -19.52 -15.97 -6.23
CA THR A 51 -20.72 -15.30 -5.74
C THR A 51 -21.99 -15.94 -6.32
N PRO A 52 -22.97 -16.34 -5.48
CA PRO A 52 -24.26 -16.86 -5.95
C PRO A 52 -25.00 -15.86 -6.85
N ASP A 53 -25.77 -16.37 -7.82
CA ASP A 53 -26.51 -15.54 -8.79
C ASP A 53 -27.43 -14.50 -8.12
N SER A 54 -27.93 -14.78 -6.92
CA SER A 54 -28.79 -13.87 -6.14
C SER A 54 -28.08 -12.63 -5.58
N LEU A 55 -26.75 -12.63 -5.53
CA LEU A 55 -25.92 -11.55 -4.99
C LEU A 55 -25.09 -10.83 -6.06
N LYS A 56 -25.16 -11.31 -7.32
CA LYS A 56 -24.44 -10.73 -8.47
C LYS A 56 -24.79 -9.26 -8.69
N GLY A 57 -23.75 -8.43 -8.78
CA GLY A 57 -23.82 -6.99 -9.09
C GLY A 57 -23.90 -6.06 -7.87
N LYS A 58 -23.88 -6.60 -6.63
CA LYS A 58 -23.91 -5.80 -5.39
C LYS A 58 -22.60 -5.84 -4.61
N GLU A 59 -21.67 -6.72 -4.98
CA GLU A 59 -20.48 -7.07 -4.21
C GLU A 59 -19.45 -5.94 -4.11
N PHE A 60 -19.46 -5.00 -5.08
CA PHE A 60 -18.48 -3.92 -5.19
C PHE A 60 -19.11 -2.52 -5.26
N GLY A 61 -20.39 -2.36 -4.88
CA GLY A 61 -21.13 -1.11 -5.05
C GLY A 61 -20.53 0.12 -4.34
N ASP A 62 -19.73 -0.07 -3.29
CA ASP A 62 -19.00 1.01 -2.65
C ASP A 62 -17.76 1.45 -3.43
N MET A 63 -17.14 0.55 -4.21
CA MET A 63 -16.04 0.91 -5.11
C MET A 63 -16.52 1.78 -6.26
N ASP A 64 -17.79 1.68 -6.66
CA ASP A 64 -18.38 2.51 -7.70
C ASP A 64 -18.50 3.98 -7.29
N LYS A 65 -18.51 4.27 -5.97
CA LYS A 65 -18.54 5.64 -5.43
C LYS A 65 -17.16 6.32 -5.49
N LEU A 66 -16.09 5.54 -5.66
CA LEU A 66 -14.74 6.07 -5.71
C LEU A 66 -14.49 6.82 -7.03
N PRO A 67 -13.80 7.97 -6.98
CA PRO A 67 -13.63 8.83 -8.14
C PRO A 67 -12.70 8.19 -9.19
N ALA A 68 -13.07 8.29 -10.47
CA ALA A 68 -12.27 7.77 -11.59
C ALA A 68 -11.05 8.65 -11.94
N THR A 69 -11.01 9.89 -11.42
CA THR A 69 -9.91 10.84 -11.57
C THR A 69 -9.33 11.15 -10.20
N TRP A 70 -8.05 11.56 -10.15
CA TRP A 70 -7.42 12.01 -8.91
C TRP A 70 -8.25 13.09 -8.25
N THR A 71 -8.81 12.77 -7.08
CA THR A 71 -9.66 13.67 -6.31
C THR A 71 -9.16 13.67 -4.87
N SER A 72 -9.02 14.86 -4.28
CA SER A 72 -8.52 14.96 -2.91
C SER A 72 -9.52 14.38 -1.91
N ILE A 73 -9.05 13.84 -0.78
CA ILE A 73 -9.94 13.38 0.31
C ILE A 73 -10.83 14.53 0.77
N TYR A 74 -10.28 15.76 0.83
CA TYR A 74 -11.06 16.96 1.14
C TYR A 74 -12.27 17.14 0.22
N ASP A 75 -12.07 17.04 -1.10
CA ASP A 75 -13.16 17.24 -2.07
C ASP A 75 -14.17 16.09 -2.02
N ILE A 76 -13.71 14.86 -1.79
CA ILE A 76 -14.59 13.69 -1.60
C ILE A 76 -15.49 13.91 -0.38
N GLU A 77 -14.92 14.18 0.79
CA GLU A 77 -15.69 14.37 2.02
C GLU A 77 -16.61 15.58 1.95
N LYS A 78 -16.16 16.67 1.32
CA LYS A 78 -16.98 17.86 1.10
C LYS A 78 -18.19 17.55 0.21
N LYS A 79 -18.00 16.80 -0.88
CA LYS A 79 -19.07 16.39 -1.79
C LYS A 79 -20.07 15.46 -1.11
N GLU A 80 -19.60 14.57 -0.24
CA GLU A 80 -20.43 13.63 0.50
C GLU A 80 -21.09 14.24 1.75
N GLY A 81 -20.78 15.49 2.11
CA GLY A 81 -21.27 16.13 3.32
C GLY A 81 -20.69 15.54 4.62
N LYS A 82 -19.53 14.89 4.54
CA LYS A 82 -18.84 14.21 5.65
C LYS A 82 -17.63 14.97 6.19
N LEU A 83 -17.33 16.15 5.64
CA LEU A 83 -16.22 16.98 6.10
C LEU A 83 -16.50 17.50 7.52
N ASN A 84 -15.93 16.85 8.52
CA ASN A 84 -16.24 17.09 9.93
C ASN A 84 -15.19 17.93 10.68
N THR A 85 -14.10 18.33 10.00
CA THR A 85 -13.03 19.13 10.59
C THR A 85 -13.03 20.58 10.09
N LYS A 86 -12.70 21.51 11.00
CA LYS A 86 -12.41 22.92 10.70
C LYS A 86 -10.94 23.28 10.92
N ASP A 87 -10.13 22.30 11.33
CA ASP A 87 -8.71 22.49 11.59
C ASP A 87 -7.95 22.77 10.28
N PRO A 88 -7.28 23.92 10.13
CA PRO A 88 -6.61 24.30 8.88
C PRO A 88 -5.53 23.32 8.44
N ASP A 89 -4.80 22.71 9.39
CA ASP A 89 -3.72 21.76 9.09
C ASP A 89 -4.26 20.42 8.60
N SER A 90 -5.32 19.92 9.22
CA SER A 90 -6.05 18.73 8.78
C SER A 90 -6.60 18.94 7.37
N ILE A 91 -7.25 20.09 7.11
CA ILE A 91 -7.76 20.44 5.77
C ILE A 91 -6.61 20.51 4.75
N ARG A 92 -5.47 21.10 5.13
CA ARG A 92 -4.28 21.16 4.28
C ARG A 92 -3.77 19.76 3.92
N ILE A 93 -3.69 18.84 4.88
CA ILE A 93 -3.28 17.46 4.63
C ILE A 93 -4.28 16.72 3.74
N MET A 94 -5.58 16.81 4.03
CA MET A 94 -6.63 16.16 3.25
C MET A 94 -6.64 16.61 1.78
N LYS A 95 -6.26 17.86 1.50
CA LYS A 95 -6.12 18.38 0.13
C LYS A 95 -4.92 17.80 -0.62
N LYS A 96 -3.92 17.28 0.10
CA LYS A 96 -2.72 16.68 -0.49
C LYS A 96 -2.80 15.16 -0.62
N ILE A 97 -3.82 14.52 -0.02
CA ILE A 97 -4.09 13.09 -0.18
C ILE A 97 -5.15 12.93 -1.27
N PHE A 98 -4.81 12.22 -2.33
CA PHE A 98 -5.69 11.97 -3.46
C PHE A 98 -6.02 10.49 -3.57
N MET A 99 -7.21 10.21 -4.09
CA MET A 99 -7.66 8.86 -4.40
C MET A 99 -8.13 8.80 -5.85
N LYS A 100 -7.96 7.63 -6.47
CA LYS A 100 -8.48 7.31 -7.79
C LYS A 100 -8.84 5.82 -7.86
N SER A 101 -9.99 5.49 -8.44
CA SER A 101 -10.36 4.12 -8.79
C SER A 101 -9.97 3.80 -10.23
N SER A 102 -9.68 2.52 -10.48
CA SER A 102 -9.41 1.98 -11.81
C SER A 102 -10.53 1.03 -12.19
N LYS A 103 -11.01 1.16 -13.44
CA LYS A 103 -12.05 0.27 -14.00
C LYS A 103 -11.65 -0.19 -15.40
N GLU A 104 -12.04 -1.41 -15.75
CA GLU A 104 -11.91 -1.98 -17.10
C GLU A 104 -13.25 -2.63 -17.46
N ASN A 105 -13.80 -2.30 -18.63
CA ASN A 105 -15.13 -2.78 -19.05
C ASN A 105 -16.24 -2.54 -17.99
N ASN A 106 -16.19 -1.38 -17.32
CA ASN A 106 -17.09 -1.00 -16.22
C ASN A 106 -16.96 -1.87 -14.95
N GLU A 107 -15.92 -2.69 -14.84
CA GLU A 107 -15.63 -3.49 -13.65
C GLU A 107 -14.48 -2.86 -12.86
N PRO A 108 -14.52 -2.85 -11.52
CA PRO A 108 -13.41 -2.37 -10.70
C PRO A 108 -12.18 -3.27 -10.91
N THR A 109 -11.02 -2.65 -11.13
CA THR A 109 -9.74 -3.34 -11.29
C THR A 109 -8.72 -2.92 -10.25
N GLY A 110 -8.95 -1.81 -9.55
CA GLY A 110 -8.04 -1.33 -8.52
C GLY A 110 -8.41 0.03 -7.98
N PHE A 111 -7.59 0.51 -7.07
CA PHE A 111 -7.61 1.87 -6.61
C PHE A 111 -6.20 2.32 -6.24
N ALA A 112 -6.00 3.63 -6.20
CA ALA A 112 -4.73 4.25 -5.95
C ALA A 112 -4.88 5.36 -4.93
N LEU A 113 -3.90 5.46 -4.03
CA LEU A 113 -3.73 6.56 -3.10
C LEU A 113 -2.49 7.34 -3.49
N LYS A 114 -2.56 8.67 -3.46
CA LYS A 114 -1.43 9.55 -3.73
C LYS A 114 -1.26 10.55 -2.59
N LEU A 115 -0.04 10.68 -2.09
CA LEU A 115 0.41 11.75 -1.21
C LEU A 115 1.21 12.73 -2.08
N ASP A 116 0.66 13.90 -2.34
CA ASP A 116 1.23 14.88 -3.28
C ASP A 116 2.20 15.82 -2.58
N HIS A 117 3.48 15.77 -2.96
CA HIS A 117 4.52 16.73 -2.55
C HIS A 117 4.63 16.96 -1.03
N PHE A 118 4.69 15.89 -0.24
CA PHE A 118 4.78 15.94 1.23
C PHE A 118 6.20 16.26 1.69
N ASN A 119 6.35 17.18 2.64
CA ASN A 119 7.59 17.36 3.39
C ASN A 119 7.52 16.65 4.76
N GLN A 120 8.59 16.72 5.54
CA GLN A 120 8.64 16.06 6.87
C GLN A 120 7.57 16.57 7.85
N ALA A 121 7.21 17.86 7.79
CA ALA A 121 6.15 18.39 8.64
C ALA A 121 4.79 17.80 8.24
N ASP A 122 4.56 17.61 6.95
CA ASP A 122 3.34 16.98 6.45
C ASP A 122 3.24 15.51 6.88
N TYR A 123 4.35 14.75 6.83
CA TYR A 123 4.36 13.36 7.32
C TYR A 123 4.11 13.24 8.83
N LYS A 124 4.61 14.19 9.63
CA LYS A 124 4.30 14.23 11.08
C LYS A 124 2.81 14.41 11.34
N MET A 125 2.15 15.29 10.58
CA MET A 125 0.70 15.49 10.70
C MET A 125 -0.09 14.31 10.14
N LEU A 126 0.37 13.73 9.03
CA LEU A 126 -0.23 12.54 8.42
C LEU A 126 -0.31 11.39 9.43
N ASN A 127 0.76 11.14 10.20
CA ASN A 127 0.77 10.09 11.21
C ASN A 127 -0.37 10.27 12.25
N SER A 128 -0.70 11.50 12.61
CA SER A 128 -1.84 11.77 13.50
C SER A 128 -3.18 11.47 12.82
N TYR A 129 -3.32 11.83 11.55
CA TYR A 129 -4.52 11.54 10.75
C TYR A 129 -4.72 10.04 10.50
N THR A 130 -3.66 9.32 10.13
CA THR A 130 -3.71 7.88 9.81
C THR A 130 -3.98 7.01 11.04
N LYS A 131 -3.64 7.46 12.25
CA LYS A 131 -4.04 6.75 13.48
C LYS A 131 -5.55 6.69 13.67
N GLN A 132 -6.29 7.69 13.18
CA GLN A 132 -7.75 7.73 13.26
C GLN A 132 -8.37 7.03 12.04
N GLU A 133 -7.92 7.38 10.84
CA GLU A 133 -8.55 6.91 9.60
C GLU A 133 -8.06 5.53 9.14
N LYS A 134 -6.89 5.08 9.60
CA LYS A 134 -6.23 3.82 9.23
C LYS A 134 -6.10 3.65 7.71
N LEU A 135 -5.50 4.63 7.05
CA LEU A 135 -5.22 4.54 5.63
C LEU A 135 -4.16 3.46 5.34
N PRO A 136 -4.31 2.66 4.27
CA PRO A 136 -3.40 1.56 3.93
C PRO A 136 -2.09 2.08 3.32
N LEU A 137 -1.35 2.96 3.98
CA LEU A 137 -0.17 3.60 3.39
C LEU A 137 1.10 2.76 3.58
N ASP A 138 1.97 2.76 2.57
CA ASP A 138 3.32 2.21 2.67
C ASP A 138 4.11 2.87 3.80
N GLN A 139 4.78 2.07 4.64
CA GLN A 139 5.56 2.60 5.76
C GLN A 139 6.80 3.38 5.32
N ASN A 140 7.33 3.12 4.12
CA ASN A 140 8.52 3.80 3.61
C ASN A 140 8.30 5.29 3.36
N ILE A 141 7.06 5.78 3.37
CA ILE A 141 6.77 7.22 3.31
C ILE A 141 7.32 7.98 4.52
N TYR A 142 7.59 7.29 5.64
CA TYR A 142 8.11 7.90 6.87
C TYR A 142 9.65 7.89 6.95
N ASN A 143 10.34 7.41 5.92
CA ASN A 143 11.80 7.51 5.84
C ASN A 143 12.25 8.98 5.77
N ASN A 144 13.44 9.26 6.30
CA ASN A 144 13.92 10.63 6.42
C ASN A 144 14.63 11.08 5.12
N TRP A 145 14.02 12.01 4.40
CA TRP A 145 14.59 12.66 3.22
C TRP A 145 14.88 14.14 3.51
N ASP A 146 16.10 14.58 3.19
CA ASP A 146 16.54 15.97 3.40
C ASP A 146 16.76 16.76 2.09
N GLY A 147 16.42 16.20 0.94
CA GLY A 147 16.68 16.80 -0.39
C GLY A 147 17.94 16.28 -1.07
N LYS A 148 18.78 15.53 -0.34
CA LYS A 148 20.00 14.90 -0.86
C LYS A 148 20.25 13.50 -0.33
N THR A 149 19.92 13.26 0.93
CA THR A 149 20.17 12.01 1.64
C THR A 149 18.84 11.40 2.05
N LEU A 150 18.59 10.18 1.60
CA LEU A 150 17.51 9.35 2.14
C LEU A 150 18.10 8.40 3.18
N THR A 151 17.56 8.48 4.39
CA THR A 151 17.82 7.52 5.45
C THR A 151 16.61 6.62 5.61
N ILE A 152 16.78 5.36 5.28
CA ILE A 152 15.78 4.31 5.43
C ILE A 152 16.03 3.57 6.75
N ASP A 153 15.00 3.47 7.56
CA ASP A 153 14.94 2.54 8.68
C ASP A 153 14.30 1.24 8.17
N THR A 154 15.05 0.13 8.17
CA THR A 154 14.51 -1.13 7.64
C THR A 154 13.44 -1.73 8.54
N ASP A 155 13.24 -1.23 9.76
CA ASP A 155 12.08 -1.61 10.57
C ASP A 155 10.76 -1.14 9.90
N ASN A 156 10.81 -0.17 8.97
CA ASN A 156 9.69 0.19 8.10
C ASN A 156 9.42 -0.83 6.98
N PHE A 157 10.25 -1.87 6.80
CA PHE A 157 9.98 -2.95 5.84
C PHE A 157 8.95 -3.93 6.43
N ASN A 158 7.73 -3.44 6.59
CA ASN A 158 6.58 -4.21 7.06
C ASN A 158 5.29 -3.71 6.40
N LEU A 159 4.19 -4.42 6.62
CA LEU A 159 2.87 -4.11 6.04
C LEU A 159 1.83 -3.66 7.09
N LYS A 160 2.26 -3.21 8.27
CA LYS A 160 1.36 -2.94 9.42
C LYS A 160 0.22 -1.97 9.09
N ASN A 161 0.48 -0.87 8.40
CA ASN A 161 -0.59 0.10 8.05
C ASN A 161 -1.63 -0.53 7.10
N ILE A 162 -1.18 -1.36 6.16
CA ILE A 162 -2.05 -2.07 5.22
C ILE A 162 -2.87 -3.12 5.99
N GLU A 163 -2.23 -3.89 6.86
CA GLU A 163 -2.88 -4.86 7.75
C GLU A 163 -3.95 -4.20 8.63
N GLU A 164 -3.64 -3.07 9.25
CA GLU A 164 -4.57 -2.32 10.11
C GLU A 164 -5.77 -1.76 9.33
N ALA A 165 -5.53 -1.26 8.12
CA ALA A 165 -6.58 -0.79 7.23
C ALA A 165 -7.51 -1.94 6.79
N MET A 166 -6.95 -3.13 6.52
CA MET A 166 -7.74 -4.32 6.20
C MET A 166 -8.59 -4.76 7.38
N LYS A 167 -8.01 -4.83 8.59
CA LYS A 167 -8.75 -5.19 9.82
C LYS A 167 -9.99 -4.31 10.04
N LYS A 168 -9.86 -2.98 9.83
CA LYS A 168 -10.98 -2.02 10.01
C LYS A 168 -12.13 -2.28 9.03
N ASN A 169 -11.83 -2.74 7.82
CA ASN A 169 -12.80 -2.85 6.72
C ASN A 169 -13.30 -4.29 6.48
N SER A 170 -12.90 -5.25 7.32
CA SER A 170 -13.37 -6.64 7.23
C SER A 170 -14.83 -6.77 7.71
N PRO A 171 -15.72 -7.46 6.96
CA PRO A 171 -17.12 -7.67 7.35
C PRO A 171 -17.31 -8.53 8.60
N ALA A 172 -16.31 -9.35 8.95
CA ALA A 172 -16.25 -10.05 10.22
C ALA A 172 -15.59 -9.10 11.23
N GLY A 173 -16.40 -8.49 12.09
CA GLY A 173 -15.98 -7.51 13.09
C GLY A 173 -14.96 -8.00 14.13
N ASP A 174 -14.51 -9.25 14.07
CA ASP A 174 -13.64 -9.89 15.06
C ASP A 174 -12.53 -10.75 14.41
N ALA A 175 -11.71 -10.16 13.54
CA ALA A 175 -10.38 -10.71 13.27
C ALA A 175 -9.43 -10.33 14.43
N GLU A 176 -9.77 -10.74 15.65
CA GLU A 176 -9.12 -10.25 16.90
C GLU A 176 -7.67 -10.72 17.06
N ASN A 177 -7.22 -11.72 16.28
CA ASN A 177 -5.92 -12.36 16.49
C ASN A 177 -4.96 -12.11 15.32
N GLU A 178 -3.70 -11.74 15.61
CA GLU A 178 -2.65 -11.42 14.63
C GLU A 178 -2.47 -12.50 13.54
N GLY A 179 -2.58 -13.78 13.92
CA GLY A 179 -2.47 -14.91 12.99
C GLY A 179 -3.58 -14.95 11.92
N SER A 180 -4.77 -14.41 12.21
CA SER A 180 -5.86 -14.32 11.22
C SER A 180 -5.58 -13.26 10.15
N THR A 181 -4.94 -12.14 10.53
CA THR A 181 -4.60 -11.07 9.59
C THR A 181 -3.41 -11.45 8.74
N GLN A 182 -2.38 -12.07 9.33
CA GLN A 182 -1.27 -12.65 8.56
C GLN A 182 -1.79 -13.65 7.52
N GLY A 183 -2.68 -14.57 7.92
CA GLY A 183 -3.28 -15.53 7.00
C GLY A 183 -4.03 -14.84 5.85
N MET A 184 -4.77 -13.77 6.14
CA MET A 184 -5.42 -12.95 5.12
C MET A 184 -4.41 -12.27 4.19
N VAL A 185 -3.34 -11.66 4.70
CA VAL A 185 -2.31 -11.02 3.84
C VAL A 185 -1.68 -12.05 2.91
N MET A 186 -1.24 -13.20 3.44
CA MET A 186 -0.62 -14.27 2.66
C MET A 186 -1.57 -14.89 1.64
N MET A 187 -2.87 -14.91 1.96
CA MET A 187 -3.93 -15.34 1.06
C MET A 187 -4.14 -14.30 -0.03
N PHE A 188 -4.39 -13.02 0.29
CA PHE A 188 -4.80 -11.99 -0.67
C PHE A 188 -3.67 -11.45 -1.54
N PHE A 189 -2.48 -11.21 -0.97
CA PHE A 189 -1.41 -10.53 -1.69
C PHE A 189 -0.48 -11.51 -2.35
N LYS A 190 -0.32 -11.34 -3.67
CA LYS A 190 0.64 -12.08 -4.48
C LYS A 190 2.01 -11.43 -4.47
N LYS A 191 2.03 -10.10 -4.60
CA LYS A 191 3.25 -9.31 -4.66
C LYS A 191 3.03 -7.96 -4.02
N VAL A 192 3.98 -7.55 -3.19
CA VAL A 192 4.05 -6.22 -2.62
C VAL A 192 5.45 -5.67 -2.89
N GLY A 193 5.54 -4.42 -3.37
CA GLY A 193 6.83 -3.79 -3.56
C GLY A 193 6.75 -2.29 -3.71
N THR A 194 7.86 -1.64 -3.41
CA THR A 194 7.99 -0.19 -3.34
C THR A 194 9.18 0.24 -4.18
N THR A 195 8.95 1.13 -5.13
CA THR A 195 10.01 1.73 -5.94
C THR A 195 10.28 3.13 -5.40
N LEU A 196 11.51 3.38 -4.98
CA LEU A 196 11.96 4.70 -4.56
C LEU A 196 12.72 5.33 -5.71
N LYS A 197 12.28 6.49 -6.17
CA LYS A 197 12.89 7.25 -7.27
C LYS A 197 13.43 8.57 -6.75
N PHE A 198 14.48 9.07 -7.40
CA PHE A 198 15.14 10.30 -7.04
C PHE A 198 15.25 11.24 -8.24
N ASP A 199 14.93 12.52 -8.05
CA ASP A 199 15.13 13.54 -9.09
C ASP A 199 16.61 13.67 -9.50
N ASN A 200 17.52 13.46 -8.56
CA ASN A 200 18.97 13.45 -8.79
C ASN A 200 19.49 12.00 -8.87
N LYS A 201 20.61 11.80 -9.56
CA LYS A 201 21.28 10.51 -9.62
C LYS A 201 21.73 10.06 -8.23
N ILE A 202 21.64 8.76 -8.00
CA ILE A 202 22.19 8.09 -6.84
C ILE A 202 23.72 8.10 -6.96
N LYS A 203 24.37 8.76 -6.01
CA LYS A 203 25.83 8.81 -5.91
C LYS A 203 26.38 7.62 -5.16
N SER A 204 25.73 7.22 -4.06
CA SER A 204 26.17 6.10 -3.25
C SER A 204 25.04 5.52 -2.41
N ILE A 205 25.13 4.22 -2.15
CA ILE A 205 24.26 3.50 -1.22
C ILE A 205 25.14 2.80 -0.19
N SER A 206 24.80 2.93 1.09
CA SER A 206 25.40 2.17 2.19
C SER A 206 24.33 1.44 2.98
N GLY A 207 24.64 0.24 3.47
CA GLY A 207 23.68 -0.69 4.05
C GLY A 207 23.17 -1.70 3.03
N LYS A 208 22.81 -2.90 3.51
CA LYS A 208 22.32 -4.01 2.71
C LYS A 208 21.13 -4.68 3.37
N HIS A 209 20.12 -4.97 2.56
CA HIS A 209 18.97 -5.77 2.96
C HIS A 209 18.57 -6.66 1.80
N ASP A 210 18.15 -7.91 2.05
CA ASP A 210 17.85 -8.87 0.99
C ASP A 210 16.69 -8.43 0.07
N TRP A 211 15.78 -7.62 0.61
CA TRP A 211 14.63 -7.07 -0.11
C TRP A 211 14.96 -5.79 -0.89
N PHE A 212 16.13 -5.19 -0.64
CA PHE A 212 16.51 -3.89 -1.18
C PHE A 212 17.49 -4.06 -2.34
N LYS A 213 17.18 -3.44 -3.49
CA LYS A 213 18.04 -3.49 -4.68
C LYS A 213 17.98 -2.19 -5.47
N GLN A 214 19.14 -1.70 -5.92
CA GLN A 214 19.18 -0.63 -6.93
C GLN A 214 18.77 -1.17 -8.31
N THR A 215 17.85 -0.49 -8.98
CA THR A 215 17.34 -0.90 -10.30
C THR A 215 17.96 -0.10 -11.43
N ASP A 216 18.33 1.16 -11.17
CA ASP A 216 19.00 2.07 -12.10
C ASP A 216 19.68 3.22 -11.34
N ASP A 217 20.25 4.18 -12.07
CA ASP A 217 20.98 5.32 -11.50
C ASP A 217 20.08 6.32 -10.73
N HIS A 218 18.76 6.19 -10.81
CA HIS A 218 17.78 7.07 -10.16
C HIS A 218 16.79 6.32 -9.26
N SER A 219 16.87 5.00 -9.19
CA SER A 219 15.81 4.21 -8.56
C SER A 219 16.36 3.00 -7.82
N VAL A 220 15.70 2.71 -6.70
CA VAL A 220 15.85 1.48 -5.93
C VAL A 220 14.50 0.86 -5.72
N ARG A 221 14.47 -0.45 -5.49
CA ARG A 221 13.26 -1.23 -5.26
C ARG A 221 13.39 -2.04 -3.98
N ILE A 222 12.30 -2.05 -3.24
CA ILE A 222 12.05 -2.90 -2.09
C ILE A 222 10.99 -3.92 -2.54
N ASP A 223 11.36 -5.19 -2.64
CA ASP A 223 10.42 -6.28 -2.94
C ASP A 223 10.22 -7.10 -1.66
N TYR A 224 9.01 -7.05 -1.11
CA TYR A 224 8.70 -7.74 0.15
C TYR A 224 8.58 -9.24 -0.09
N ASP A 225 9.38 -10.01 0.64
CA ASP A 225 9.17 -11.46 0.75
C ASP A 225 8.13 -11.71 1.84
N LEU A 226 6.87 -11.88 1.42
CA LEU A 226 5.74 -12.09 2.32
C LEU A 226 5.92 -13.32 3.20
N GLU A 227 6.58 -14.38 2.71
CA GLU A 227 6.86 -15.56 3.53
C GLU A 227 7.87 -15.20 4.63
N SER A 228 8.99 -14.57 4.28
CA SER A 228 10.01 -14.15 5.26
C SER A 228 9.50 -13.10 6.25
N LEU A 229 8.50 -12.31 5.86
CA LEU A 229 7.91 -11.30 6.73
C LEU A 229 7.19 -11.93 7.93
N TYR A 230 6.63 -13.13 7.79
CA TYR A 230 5.86 -13.77 8.84
C TYR A 230 6.36 -15.15 9.29
N ASP A 231 7.34 -15.72 8.61
CA ASP A 231 8.05 -16.91 9.05
C ASP A 231 9.25 -16.52 9.94
N LYS A 232 9.13 -16.82 11.24
CA LYS A 232 10.17 -16.52 12.25
C LYS A 232 11.44 -17.36 12.09
N GLU A 233 11.39 -18.43 11.29
CA GLU A 233 12.52 -19.34 11.08
C GLU A 233 13.36 -18.97 9.85
N LYS A 234 12.78 -18.20 8.91
CA LYS A 234 13.45 -17.79 7.67
C LYS A 234 14.44 -16.67 7.96
N LYS A 235 15.74 -16.96 7.79
CA LYS A 235 16.83 -16.01 8.06
C LYS A 235 17.23 -15.26 6.80
N LEU A 236 17.21 -13.93 6.87
CA LEU A 236 17.78 -13.06 5.85
C LEU A 236 19.32 -13.12 5.87
N LYS A 237 19.95 -13.04 4.70
CA LYS A 237 21.41 -12.96 4.55
C LYS A 237 21.92 -11.57 4.91
N ASN A 238 21.22 -10.52 4.48
CA ASN A 238 21.49 -9.13 4.82
C ASN A 238 20.26 -8.51 5.48
N GLN A 239 20.49 -7.83 6.61
CA GLN A 239 19.45 -7.27 7.47
C GLN A 239 19.94 -6.00 8.20
N ASP A 240 20.75 -5.19 7.52
CA ASP A 240 21.24 -3.95 8.10
C ASP A 240 20.06 -3.07 8.51
N LYS A 241 20.05 -2.59 9.75
CA LYS A 241 18.94 -1.79 10.31
C LYS A 241 18.72 -0.45 9.62
N LYS A 242 19.70 -0.02 8.84
CA LYS A 242 19.71 1.29 8.21
C LYS A 242 20.31 1.19 6.82
N ILE A 243 19.65 1.82 5.86
CA ILE A 243 20.18 2.05 4.51
C ILE A 243 20.25 3.55 4.29
N VAL A 244 21.40 4.04 3.82
CA VAL A 244 21.60 5.46 3.50
C VAL A 244 21.91 5.59 2.03
N ILE A 245 21.11 6.39 1.35
CA ILE A 245 21.25 6.70 -0.08
C ILE A 245 21.59 8.18 -0.17
N ILE A 246 22.66 8.50 -0.88
CA ILE A 246 23.10 9.88 -1.13
C ILE A 246 22.97 10.14 -2.62
N THR A 247 22.29 11.23 -3.00
CA THR A 247 22.20 11.70 -4.38
C THR A 247 23.21 12.82 -4.65
N GLU A 248 23.42 13.13 -5.93
CA GLU A 248 24.21 14.29 -6.37
C GLU A 248 23.71 15.62 -5.77
#